data_AF-A0A452YHN0-F1
#
_entry.id   AF-A0A452YHN0-F1
#
_cell.length_a   1.000
_cell.length_b   1.000
_cell.length_c   1.000
_cell.angle_alpha   90.00
_cell.angle_beta   90.00
_cell.angle_gamma   90.00
#
_symmetry.space_group_name_H-M   'P 1'
#
loop_
_entity.id
_entity.type
_entity.pdbx_description
1 polymer ?
#
loop_
_entity_poly.entity_id
_entity_poly.type
_entity_poly.pdbx_seq_one_letter_code
_entity_poly.pdbx_strand_id
1 'polypeptide(L)'
;MFYRVFEGPVAVIDENMKLTLANSHDAICLMLMICITKKHQLVMSNRRLPCLDTYLDKALIYLWPRFKTVFDMYIQSLYQCDAKMLWVDGTHPHHIVRCYMEFTASLIQLNAECGDGQLDMSLKRLRLAVDDLLVRFAEKFATQKLKHLFLLNNCDMAISILKEAGEEAKELRRYFEEKLESNLVSFVDELLMEYFGDLIKFVKNHISEDLISYTECPNIADVEPVVKNFAVKWRTALELMHNEVVTCCSNFVSGMAILKAAMAQLLNDYNRLSECVKMIPGGSSLNRNLVSITSISYEIRKYSRTL
;
A
#
# COMPACT_ATOMS: atom_id res chain seq x y z
N MET A 1 20.58 44.95 -29.98
CA MET A 1 19.42 45.83 -29.74
C MET A 1 18.51 45.27 -28.66
N PHE A 2 18.01 44.04 -28.78
CA PHE A 2 17.16 43.38 -27.76
C PHE A 2 17.71 43.51 -26.32
N TYR A 3 18.94 43.05 -26.07
CA TYR A 3 19.54 43.09 -24.73
C TYR A 3 19.57 44.50 -24.13
N ARG A 4 19.92 45.54 -24.91
CA ARG A 4 19.97 46.93 -24.42
C ARG A 4 18.59 47.50 -24.07
N VAL A 5 17.55 47.05 -24.77
CA VAL A 5 16.16 47.50 -24.52
C VAL A 5 15.56 46.77 -23.32
N PHE A 6 15.84 45.48 -23.19
CA PHE A 6 15.23 44.62 -22.17
C PHE A 6 16.08 44.46 -20.90
N GLU A 7 17.28 45.03 -20.83
CA GLU A 7 18.15 44.97 -19.65
C GLU A 7 17.43 45.43 -18.37
N GLY A 8 16.82 46.62 -18.39
CA GLY A 8 16.08 47.17 -17.24
C GLY A 8 14.89 46.29 -16.82
N PRO A 9 13.94 45.98 -17.73
CA PRO A 9 12.82 45.10 -17.42
C PRO A 9 13.24 43.71 -16.90
N VAL A 10 14.25 43.08 -17.52
CA VAL A 10 14.75 41.76 -17.09
C VAL A 10 15.38 41.85 -15.71
N ALA A 11 16.11 42.93 -15.38
CA ALA A 11 16.67 43.14 -14.06
C ALA A 11 15.58 43.24 -12.98
N VAL A 12 14.49 43.98 -13.24
CA VAL A 12 13.35 44.08 -12.31
C VAL A 12 12.65 42.73 -12.11
N ILE A 13 12.46 41.96 -13.19
CA ILE A 13 11.88 40.62 -13.11
C ILE A 13 12.77 39.67 -12.30
N ASP A 14 14.08 39.72 -12.52
CA ASP A 14 15.09 38.92 -11.81
C ASP A 14 15.07 39.20 -10.29
N GLU A 15 15.02 40.48 -9.92
CA GLU A 15 14.95 40.89 -8.51
C GLU A 15 13.64 40.45 -7.86
N ASN A 16 12.50 40.67 -8.52
CA ASN A 16 11.20 40.24 -8.02
C ASN A 16 11.12 38.71 -7.87
N MET A 17 11.69 37.96 -8.81
CA MET A 17 11.73 36.50 -8.76
C MET A 17 12.49 36.01 -7.52
N LYS A 18 13.66 36.59 -7.22
CA LYS A 18 14.43 36.24 -6.01
C LYS A 18 13.65 36.50 -4.73
N LEU A 19 13.02 37.67 -4.62
CA LEU A 19 12.25 38.06 -3.44
C LEU A 19 11.04 37.15 -3.23
N THR A 20 10.33 36.82 -4.32
CA THR A 20 9.13 35.96 -4.26
C THR A 20 9.51 34.52 -3.92
N LEU A 21 10.56 33.98 -4.54
CA LEU A 21 10.98 32.60 -4.32
C LEU A 21 11.47 32.34 -2.89
N ALA A 22 12.10 33.32 -2.24
CA ALA A 22 12.61 33.16 -0.88
C ALA A 22 11.51 32.72 0.12
N ASN A 23 10.26 33.13 -0.11
CA ASN A 23 9.12 32.85 0.77
C ASN A 23 8.14 31.82 0.19
N SER A 24 8.41 31.24 -0.98
CA SER A 24 7.52 30.26 -1.61
C SER A 24 7.71 28.88 -1.00
N HIS A 25 6.65 28.31 -0.42
CA HIS A 25 6.67 26.98 0.19
C HIS A 25 5.85 25.95 -0.61
N ASP A 26 5.30 26.32 -1.76
CA ASP A 26 4.51 25.42 -2.59
C ASP A 26 5.42 24.70 -3.61
N ALA A 27 5.76 23.45 -3.29
CA ALA A 27 6.60 22.63 -4.15
C ALA A 27 5.96 22.31 -5.52
N ILE A 28 4.63 22.20 -5.62
CA ILE A 28 3.96 21.96 -6.90
C ILE A 28 4.06 23.21 -7.78
N CYS A 29 3.79 24.39 -7.21
CA CYS A 29 3.93 25.66 -7.92
C CYS A 29 5.38 25.87 -8.39
N LEU A 30 6.37 25.58 -7.54
CA LEU A 30 7.79 25.63 -7.91
C LEU A 30 8.11 24.68 -9.07
N MET A 31 7.59 23.44 -9.03
CA MET A 31 7.79 22.47 -10.11
C MET A 31 7.12 22.92 -11.41
N LEU A 32 5.91 23.48 -11.35
CA LEU A 32 5.22 24.06 -12.50
C LEU A 32 6.05 25.18 -13.14
N MET A 33 6.62 26.08 -12.33
CA MET A 33 7.50 27.15 -12.83
C MET A 33 8.74 26.58 -13.53
N ILE A 34 9.36 25.53 -12.98
CA ILE A 34 10.49 24.82 -13.61
C ILE A 34 10.07 24.27 -14.98
N CYS A 35 8.94 23.56 -15.02
CA CYS A 35 8.42 22.94 -16.23
C CYS A 35 8.07 23.96 -17.32
N ILE A 36 7.40 25.05 -16.94
CA ILE A 36 7.09 26.17 -17.85
C ILE A 36 8.38 26.79 -18.40
N THR A 37 9.39 27.02 -17.54
CA THR A 37 10.68 27.59 -17.94
C THR A 37 11.40 26.69 -18.96
N LYS A 38 11.46 25.37 -18.71
CA LYS A 38 12.03 24.39 -19.66
C LYS A 38 11.27 24.33 -20.98
N LYS A 39 9.94 24.37 -20.94
CA LYS A 39 9.11 24.39 -22.15
C LYS A 39 9.36 25.65 -22.97
N HIS A 40 9.56 26.79 -22.33
CA HIS A 40 9.99 28.01 -23.01
C HIS A 40 11.39 27.87 -23.63
N GLN A 41 12.36 27.26 -22.94
CA GLN A 41 13.68 26.98 -23.52
C GLN A 41 13.57 26.13 -24.80
N LEU A 42 12.76 25.07 -24.77
CA LEU A 42 12.53 24.22 -25.94
C LEU A 42 11.90 25.01 -27.11
N VAL A 43 10.88 25.83 -26.84
CA VAL A 43 10.23 26.66 -27.86
C VAL A 43 11.20 27.68 -28.45
N MET A 44 12.01 28.35 -27.63
CA MET A 44 12.99 29.34 -28.09
C MET A 44 14.10 28.69 -28.92
N SER A 45 14.59 27.53 -28.48
CA SER A 45 15.55 26.71 -29.23
C SER A 45 15.00 26.29 -30.60
N ASN A 46 13.77 25.78 -30.65
CA ASN A 46 13.10 25.41 -31.91
C ASN A 46 12.92 26.60 -32.86
N ARG A 47 12.70 27.81 -32.30
CA ARG A 47 12.59 29.06 -33.07
C ARG A 47 13.94 29.70 -33.40
N ARG A 48 15.05 29.15 -32.90
CA ARG A 48 16.41 29.70 -33.02
C ARG A 48 16.52 31.12 -32.48
N LEU A 49 15.90 31.37 -31.32
CA LEU A 49 15.88 32.67 -30.63
C LEU A 49 16.67 32.60 -29.31
N PRO A 50 18.00 32.76 -29.33
CA PRO A 50 18.84 32.57 -28.13
C PRO A 50 18.81 33.76 -27.16
N CYS A 51 18.02 34.80 -27.44
CA CYS A 51 18.10 36.08 -26.73
C CYS A 51 17.64 36.04 -25.26
N LEU A 52 17.02 34.95 -24.83
CA LEU A 52 16.52 34.74 -23.47
C LEU A 52 17.15 33.53 -22.77
N ASP A 53 18.08 32.82 -23.43
CA ASP A 53 18.66 31.58 -22.89
C ASP A 53 19.30 31.83 -21.52
N THR A 54 20.14 32.86 -21.41
CA THR A 54 20.78 33.25 -20.14
C THR A 54 19.76 33.57 -19.04
N TYR A 55 18.62 34.18 -19.38
CA TYR A 55 17.58 34.49 -18.40
C TYR A 55 16.86 33.21 -17.93
N LEU A 56 16.48 32.34 -18.87
CA LEU A 56 15.78 31.09 -18.56
C LEU A 56 16.68 30.11 -17.77
N ASP A 57 17.97 30.03 -18.11
CA ASP A 57 18.95 29.25 -17.33
C ASP A 57 19.07 29.78 -15.90
N LYS A 58 19.16 31.10 -15.76
CA LYS A 58 19.25 31.76 -14.46
C LYS A 58 17.98 31.57 -13.62
N ALA A 59 16.80 31.59 -14.25
CA ALA A 59 15.54 31.27 -13.60
C ALA A 59 15.55 29.84 -13.02
N LEU A 60 16.05 28.85 -13.78
CA LEU A 60 16.21 27.48 -13.29
C LEU A 60 17.22 27.37 -12.13
N ILE A 61 18.32 28.13 -12.19
CA ILE A 61 19.31 28.21 -11.10
C ILE A 61 18.70 28.73 -9.79
N TYR A 62 17.62 29.53 -9.84
CA TYR A 62 16.90 29.96 -8.64
C TYR A 62 15.81 29.00 -8.21
N LEU A 63 15.06 28.46 -9.16
CA LEU A 63 13.92 27.59 -8.88
C LEU A 63 14.34 26.26 -8.26
N TRP A 64 15.36 25.60 -8.82
CA TRP A 64 15.75 24.26 -8.36
C TRP A 64 16.25 24.21 -6.92
N PRO A 65 17.16 25.11 -6.47
CA PRO A 65 17.57 25.14 -5.06
C PRO A 65 16.38 25.38 -4.14
N ARG A 66 15.48 26.32 -4.49
CA ARG A 66 14.31 26.59 -3.65
C ARG A 66 13.36 25.39 -3.59
N PHE A 67 13.08 24.75 -4.73
CA PHE A 67 12.29 23.52 -4.78
C PHE A 67 12.90 22.44 -3.87
N LYS A 68 14.22 22.20 -3.97
CA LYS A 68 14.92 21.20 -3.15
C LYS A 68 14.79 21.52 -1.65
N THR A 69 14.99 22.78 -1.25
CA THR A 69 14.80 23.21 0.14
C THR A 69 13.38 22.93 0.65
N VAL A 70 12.35 23.33 -0.11
CA VAL A 70 10.95 23.11 0.29
C VAL A 70 10.62 21.62 0.35
N PHE A 71 11.10 20.85 -0.63
CA PHE A 71 10.90 19.41 -0.66
C PHE A 71 11.56 18.71 0.55
N ASP A 72 12.78 19.12 0.91
CA ASP A 72 13.47 18.62 2.10
C ASP A 72 12.71 18.99 3.38
N MET A 73 12.11 20.18 3.46
CA MET A 73 11.23 20.56 4.58
C MET A 73 10.01 19.63 4.68
N TYR A 74 9.40 19.24 3.56
CA TYR A 74 8.27 18.32 3.55
C TYR A 74 8.65 16.92 4.03
N ILE A 75 9.79 16.39 3.56
CA ILE A 75 10.35 15.13 4.05
C ILE A 75 10.63 15.21 5.55
N GLN A 76 11.24 16.29 6.02
CA GLN A 76 11.56 16.45 7.44
C GLN A 76 10.29 16.52 8.29
N SER A 77 9.24 17.19 7.79
CA SER A 77 7.93 17.24 8.44
C SER A 77 7.31 15.84 8.59
N LEU A 78 7.49 14.96 7.60
CA LEU A 78 7.04 13.57 7.70
C LEU A 78 7.73 12.83 8.83
N TYR A 79 9.06 12.93 8.93
CA TYR A 79 9.82 12.26 9.99
C TYR A 79 9.53 12.82 11.38
N GLN A 80 9.33 14.14 11.49
CA GLN A 80 9.08 14.81 12.78
C GLN A 80 7.61 14.82 13.22
N CYS A 81 6.70 14.45 12.32
CA CYS A 81 5.27 14.38 12.57
C CYS A 81 4.97 13.57 13.84
N ASP A 82 4.33 14.18 14.85
CA ASP A 82 3.88 13.45 16.03
C ASP A 82 2.65 12.61 15.67
N ALA A 83 2.89 11.31 15.47
CA ALA A 83 1.85 10.35 15.17
C ALA A 83 0.75 10.30 16.24
N LYS A 84 0.99 10.74 17.48
CA LYS A 84 -0.04 10.78 18.53
C LYS A 84 -1.03 11.93 18.35
N MET A 85 -0.57 13.11 17.91
CA MET A 85 -1.44 14.27 17.71
C MET A 85 -2.30 14.14 16.45
N LEU A 86 -1.79 13.43 15.45
CA LEU A 86 -2.43 13.31 14.15
C LEU A 86 -3.19 11.99 13.99
N TRP A 87 -3.14 11.13 15.02
CA TRP A 87 -3.85 9.86 15.04
C TRP A 87 -5.36 10.09 14.99
N VAL A 88 -6.00 9.44 14.01
CA VAL A 88 -7.45 9.26 13.97
C VAL A 88 -7.70 7.79 14.19
N ASP A 89 -8.56 7.47 15.15
CA ASP A 89 -8.92 6.08 15.44
C ASP A 89 -9.61 5.42 14.25
N GLY A 90 -9.33 4.14 14.03
CA GLY A 90 -9.83 3.35 12.91
C GLY A 90 -8.79 3.00 11.85
N THR A 91 -9.12 2.03 11.02
CA THR A 91 -8.21 1.43 10.03
C THR A 91 -8.32 2.04 8.64
N HIS A 92 -9.14 3.09 8.48
CA HIS A 92 -9.32 3.78 7.21
C HIS A 92 -8.04 4.48 6.73
N PRO A 93 -7.95 4.78 5.42
CA PRO A 93 -6.78 5.46 4.88
C PRO A 93 -6.56 6.81 5.57
N HIS A 94 -5.31 7.07 5.95
CA HIS A 94 -4.97 8.28 6.71
C HIS A 94 -4.88 9.49 5.77
N HIS A 95 -5.54 10.60 6.12
CA HIS A 95 -5.60 11.80 5.29
C HIS A 95 -4.21 12.36 4.92
N ILE A 96 -3.26 12.36 5.86
CA ILE A 96 -1.87 12.78 5.60
C ILE A 96 -1.22 11.91 4.54
N VAL A 97 -1.35 10.58 4.64
CA VAL A 97 -0.80 9.64 3.65
C VAL A 97 -1.43 9.92 2.28
N ARG A 98 -2.75 10.18 2.24
CA ARG A 98 -3.45 10.59 1.02
C ARG A 98 -2.84 11.84 0.39
N CYS A 99 -2.67 12.92 1.16
CA CYS A 99 -2.10 14.17 0.68
C CYS A 99 -0.70 13.95 0.08
N TYR A 100 0.15 13.14 0.72
CA TYR A 100 1.47 12.84 0.18
C TYR A 100 1.42 11.98 -1.09
N MET A 101 0.41 11.10 -1.22
CA MET A 101 0.22 10.32 -2.43
C MET A 101 -0.28 11.15 -3.61
N GLU A 102 -1.25 12.03 -3.38
CA GLU A 102 -1.72 13.00 -4.39
C GLU A 102 -0.60 13.96 -4.81
N PHE A 103 0.20 14.44 -3.85
CA PHE A 103 1.39 15.25 -4.11
C PHE A 103 2.43 14.50 -4.95
N THR A 104 2.73 13.25 -4.59
CA THR A 104 3.70 12.41 -5.31
C THR A 104 3.22 12.13 -6.74
N ALA A 105 1.95 11.78 -6.92
CA ALA A 105 1.35 11.55 -8.22
C ALA A 105 1.45 12.79 -9.13
N SER A 106 1.13 13.97 -8.58
CA SER A 106 1.24 15.25 -9.30
C SER A 106 2.68 15.51 -9.75
N LEU A 107 3.68 15.27 -8.89
CA LEU A 107 5.08 15.45 -9.25
C LEU A 107 5.58 14.45 -10.27
N ILE A 108 5.14 13.19 -10.21
CA ILE A 108 5.50 12.18 -11.22
C ILE A 108 5.01 12.62 -12.60
N GLN A 109 3.76 13.09 -12.70
CA GLN A 109 3.20 13.59 -13.95
C GLN A 109 3.95 14.81 -14.48
N LEU A 110 4.28 15.78 -13.61
CA LEU A 110 5.07 16.95 -14.00
C LEU A 110 6.51 16.58 -14.40
N ASN A 111 7.12 15.61 -13.71
CA ASN A 111 8.49 15.16 -14.01
C ASN A 111 8.59 14.49 -15.37
N ALA A 112 7.58 13.71 -15.77
CA ALA A 112 7.53 13.06 -17.07
C ALA A 112 7.64 14.06 -18.23
N GLU A 113 7.06 15.25 -18.08
CA GLU A 113 7.18 16.31 -19.08
C GLU A 113 8.54 17.03 -19.04
N CYS A 114 9.24 17.01 -17.89
CA CYS A 114 10.37 17.89 -17.59
C CYS A 114 11.74 17.18 -17.59
N GLY A 115 11.76 15.85 -17.53
CA GLY A 115 12.70 14.98 -18.25
C GLY A 115 14.20 15.03 -17.89
N ASP A 116 14.59 15.45 -16.69
CA ASP A 116 16.03 15.53 -16.32
C ASP A 116 16.45 14.63 -15.16
N GLY A 117 15.56 13.78 -14.64
CA GLY A 117 15.85 12.83 -13.56
C GLY A 117 16.22 13.48 -12.22
N GLN A 118 16.15 14.81 -12.09
CA GLN A 118 16.50 15.51 -10.85
C GLN A 118 15.56 15.17 -9.68
N LEU A 119 14.35 14.67 -9.98
CA LEU A 119 13.35 14.33 -8.98
C LEU A 119 13.43 12.89 -8.48
N ASP A 120 14.06 11.97 -9.20
CA ASP A 120 13.95 10.53 -8.92
C ASP A 120 14.44 10.19 -7.50
N MET A 121 15.58 10.75 -7.10
CA MET A 121 16.12 10.56 -5.75
C MET A 121 15.26 11.23 -4.68
N SER A 122 14.68 12.40 -4.98
CA SER A 122 13.79 13.11 -4.05
C SER A 122 12.49 12.32 -3.84
N LEU A 123 11.88 11.80 -4.90
CA LEU A 123 10.69 10.96 -4.84
C LEU A 123 10.95 9.65 -4.08
N LYS A 124 12.12 9.02 -4.28
CA LYS A 124 12.54 7.85 -3.48
C LYS A 124 12.63 8.19 -1.99
N ARG A 125 13.25 9.33 -1.62
CA ARG A 125 13.34 9.78 -0.23
C ARG A 125 11.96 10.07 0.36
N LEU A 126 11.07 10.70 -0.41
CA LEU A 126 9.69 10.95 0.02
C LEU A 126 8.94 9.64 0.28
N ARG A 127 9.07 8.63 -0.59
CA ARG A 127 8.48 7.30 -0.38
C ARG A 127 8.95 6.69 0.93
N LEU A 128 10.26 6.72 1.21
CA LEU A 128 10.82 6.19 2.46
C LEU A 128 10.28 6.92 3.71
N ALA A 129 10.07 8.23 3.63
CA ALA A 129 9.49 9.00 4.72
C ALA A 129 7.99 8.68 4.95
N VAL A 130 7.24 8.42 3.87
CA VAL A 130 5.85 7.95 3.95
C VAL A 130 5.78 6.52 4.50
N ASP A 131 6.71 5.65 4.10
CA ASP A 131 6.81 4.28 4.63
C ASP A 131 7.07 4.28 6.15
N ASP A 132 8.00 5.11 6.62
CA ASP A 132 8.26 5.31 8.05
C ASP A 132 7.01 5.80 8.79
N LEU A 133 6.32 6.81 8.24
CA LEU A 133 5.09 7.34 8.83
C LEU A 133 3.99 6.25 8.92
N LEU A 134 3.82 5.44 7.89
CA LEU A 134 2.86 4.33 7.87
C LEU A 134 3.16 3.30 8.97
N VAL A 135 4.45 2.96 9.17
CA VAL A 135 4.86 2.04 10.25
C VAL A 135 4.55 2.65 11.61
N ARG A 136 4.91 3.91 11.84
CA ARG A 136 4.64 4.60 13.12
C ARG A 136 3.14 4.74 13.43
N PHE A 137 2.30 4.89 12.40
CA PHE A 137 0.85 4.84 12.55
C PHE A 137 0.34 3.42 12.84
N ALA A 138 0.81 2.42 12.10
CA ALA A 138 0.44 1.03 12.33
C ALA A 138 0.79 0.57 13.76
N GLU A 139 1.92 1.00 14.32
CA GLU A 139 2.33 0.68 15.69
C GLU A 139 1.36 1.17 16.78
N LYS A 140 0.41 2.06 16.46
CA LYS A 140 -0.63 2.51 17.39
C LYS A 140 -1.74 1.49 17.61
N PHE A 141 -1.95 0.55 16.69
CA PHE A 141 -2.97 -0.47 16.88
C PHE A 141 -2.51 -1.56 17.85
N ALA A 142 -3.46 -2.03 18.68
CA ALA A 142 -3.21 -3.03 19.71
C ALA A 142 -2.86 -4.43 19.15
N THR A 143 -3.45 -4.82 18.02
CA THR A 143 -3.31 -6.17 17.46
C THR A 143 -2.64 -6.13 16.08
N GLN A 144 -1.86 -7.16 15.74
CA GLN A 144 -1.20 -7.27 14.43
C GLN A 144 -2.21 -7.26 13.28
N LYS A 145 -3.36 -7.92 13.46
CA LYS A 145 -4.49 -7.89 12.52
C LYS A 145 -4.89 -6.45 12.13
N LEU A 146 -5.05 -5.57 13.11
CA LEU A 146 -5.42 -4.17 12.86
C LEU A 146 -4.29 -3.38 12.17
N LYS A 147 -3.03 -3.69 12.48
CA LYS A 147 -1.87 -3.10 11.80
C LYS A 147 -1.88 -3.43 10.30
N HIS A 148 -2.01 -4.71 9.96
CA HIS A 148 -2.07 -5.15 8.57
C HIS A 148 -3.29 -4.56 7.85
N LEU A 149 -4.46 -4.50 8.50
CA LEU A 149 -5.67 -3.91 7.92
C LEU A 149 -5.50 -2.42 7.59
N PHE A 150 -4.90 -1.65 8.49
CA PHE A 150 -4.59 -0.24 8.22
C PHE A 150 -3.63 -0.09 7.04
N LEU A 151 -2.57 -0.91 6.98
CA LEU A 151 -1.63 -0.88 5.86
C LEU A 151 -2.30 -1.26 4.54
N LEU A 152 -3.17 -2.27 4.54
CA LEU A 152 -3.97 -2.67 3.36
C LEU A 152 -4.81 -1.51 2.84
N ASN A 153 -5.59 -0.87 3.72
CA ASN A 153 -6.44 0.26 3.36
C ASN A 153 -5.64 1.44 2.79
N ASN A 154 -4.49 1.77 3.39
CA ASN A 154 -3.64 2.84 2.88
C ASN A 154 -2.96 2.48 1.54
N CYS A 155 -2.53 1.22 1.37
CA CYS A 155 -1.95 0.77 0.09
C CYS A 155 -3.00 0.76 -1.03
N ASP A 156 -4.23 0.33 -0.77
CA ASP A 156 -5.33 0.35 -1.75
C ASP A 156 -5.62 1.78 -2.23
N MET A 157 -5.70 2.74 -1.30
CA MET A 157 -5.83 4.16 -1.63
C MET A 157 -4.65 4.67 -2.47
N ALA A 158 -3.41 4.36 -2.07
CA ALA A 158 -2.22 4.76 -2.81
C ALA A 158 -2.24 4.21 -4.24
N ILE A 159 -2.59 2.94 -4.41
CA ILE A 159 -2.72 2.30 -5.72
C ILE A 159 -3.80 2.98 -6.57
N SER A 160 -4.94 3.35 -5.98
CA SER A 160 -6.01 4.07 -6.71
C SER A 160 -5.51 5.41 -7.25
N ILE A 161 -4.85 6.22 -6.41
CA ILE A 161 -4.28 7.52 -6.82
C ILE A 161 -3.22 7.33 -7.91
N LEU A 162 -2.35 6.33 -7.77
CA LEU A 162 -1.27 6.07 -8.73
C LEU A 162 -1.76 5.42 -10.04
N LYS A 163 -2.95 4.82 -10.06
CA LYS A 163 -3.61 4.39 -11.31
C LYS A 163 -4.09 5.59 -12.11
N GLU A 164 -4.67 6.59 -11.45
CA GLU A 164 -5.06 7.86 -12.09
C GLU A 164 -3.84 8.63 -12.64
N ALA A 165 -2.68 8.47 -11.99
CA ALA A 165 -1.43 9.09 -12.43
C ALA A 165 -0.86 8.53 -13.76
N GLY A 166 -1.33 7.36 -14.22
CA GLY A 166 -0.96 6.76 -15.50
C GLY A 166 0.31 5.90 -15.46
N GLU A 167 0.96 5.73 -16.62
CA GLU A 167 2.11 4.82 -16.78
C GLU A 167 3.38 5.33 -16.08
N GLU A 168 3.54 6.63 -15.95
CA GLU A 168 4.71 7.25 -15.28
C GLU A 168 4.81 6.86 -13.81
N ALA A 169 3.67 6.53 -13.19
CA ALA A 169 3.60 6.08 -11.80
C ALA A 169 3.72 4.56 -11.62
N LYS A 170 3.93 3.79 -12.70
CA LYS A 170 3.90 2.32 -12.67
C LYS A 170 4.86 1.69 -11.68
N GLU A 171 6.10 2.19 -11.60
CA GLU A 171 7.10 1.65 -10.66
C GLU A 171 6.69 1.85 -9.20
N LEU A 172 6.18 3.03 -8.87
CA LEU A 172 5.68 3.33 -7.53
C LEU A 172 4.39 2.56 -7.21
N ARG A 173 3.51 2.40 -8.21
CA ARG A 173 2.29 1.61 -8.09
C ARG A 173 2.62 0.14 -7.79
N ARG A 174 3.56 -0.46 -8.53
CA ARG A 174 4.04 -1.82 -8.30
C ARG A 174 4.56 -2.01 -6.87
N TYR A 175 5.34 -1.06 -6.36
CA TYR A 175 5.82 -1.09 -4.98
C TYR A 175 4.66 -1.20 -3.96
N PHE A 176 3.59 -0.42 -4.13
CA PHE A 176 2.42 -0.51 -3.25
C PHE A 176 1.58 -1.77 -3.48
N GLU A 177 1.53 -2.30 -4.70
CA GLU A 177 0.87 -3.59 -5.01
C GLU A 177 1.57 -4.75 -4.29
N GLU A 178 2.91 -4.82 -4.34
CA GLU A 178 3.71 -5.81 -3.62
C GLU A 178 3.54 -5.68 -2.09
N LYS A 179 3.53 -4.44 -1.58
CA LYS A 179 3.29 -4.16 -0.16
C LYS A 179 1.88 -4.57 0.27
N LEU A 180 0.88 -4.34 -0.58
CA LEU A 180 -0.50 -4.77 -0.35
C LEU A 180 -0.61 -6.29 -0.30
N GLU A 181 0.01 -7.00 -1.25
CA GLU A 181 0.01 -8.45 -1.29
C GLU A 181 0.66 -9.06 -0.04
N SER A 182 1.83 -8.54 0.37
CA SER A 182 2.51 -9.00 1.59
C SER A 182 1.65 -8.80 2.85
N ASN A 183 1.00 -7.64 3.00
CA ASN A 183 0.12 -7.39 4.14
C ASN A 183 -1.19 -8.19 4.06
N LEU A 184 -1.65 -8.54 2.86
CA LEU A 184 -2.85 -9.36 2.66
C LEU A 184 -2.63 -10.76 3.21
N VAL A 185 -1.49 -11.37 2.87
CA VAL A 185 -1.11 -12.69 3.38
C VAL A 185 -1.06 -12.67 4.91
N SER A 186 -0.35 -11.69 5.50
CA SER A 186 -0.25 -11.60 6.96
C SER A 186 -1.58 -11.27 7.65
N PHE A 187 -2.45 -10.47 7.03
CA PHE A 187 -3.80 -10.23 7.56
C PHE A 187 -4.65 -11.49 7.54
N VAL A 188 -4.62 -12.25 6.44
CA VAL A 188 -5.36 -13.51 6.29
C VAL A 188 -4.90 -14.54 7.33
N ASP A 189 -3.59 -14.64 7.58
CA ASP A 189 -3.05 -15.52 8.63
C ASP A 189 -3.60 -15.17 10.02
N GLU A 190 -3.59 -13.89 10.39
CA GLU A 190 -4.14 -13.43 11.67
C GLU A 190 -5.65 -13.67 11.76
N LEU A 191 -6.38 -13.41 10.67
CA LEU A 191 -7.83 -13.63 10.57
C LEU A 191 -8.19 -15.12 10.76
N LEU A 192 -7.49 -16.02 10.06
CA LEU A 192 -7.71 -17.46 10.19
C LEU A 192 -7.29 -17.98 11.56
N MET A 193 -6.23 -17.44 12.15
CA MET A 193 -5.82 -17.78 13.51
C MET A 193 -6.88 -17.42 14.56
N GLU A 194 -7.62 -16.32 14.36
CA GLU A 194 -8.68 -15.89 15.27
C GLU A 194 -9.92 -16.79 15.21
N TYR A 195 -10.36 -17.17 14.01
CA TYR A 195 -11.58 -17.95 13.82
C TYR A 195 -11.37 -19.47 13.79
N PHE A 196 -10.21 -19.93 13.32
CA PHE A 196 -9.88 -21.34 13.08
C PHE A 196 -8.55 -21.75 13.73
N GLY A 197 -8.11 -21.06 14.78
CA GLY A 197 -6.79 -21.24 15.39
C GLY A 197 -6.41 -22.68 15.76
N ASP A 198 -7.37 -23.52 16.20
CA ASP A 198 -7.09 -24.93 16.52
C ASP A 198 -6.68 -25.73 15.27
N LEU A 199 -7.37 -25.51 14.14
CA LEU A 199 -7.03 -26.11 12.85
C LEU A 199 -5.67 -25.61 12.37
N ILE A 200 -5.46 -24.29 12.38
CA ILE A 200 -4.23 -23.69 11.86
C ILE A 200 -3.01 -24.13 12.67
N LYS A 201 -3.09 -24.12 14.01
CA LYS A 201 -2.02 -24.61 14.88
C LYS A 201 -1.73 -26.09 14.64
N PHE A 202 -2.77 -26.91 14.49
CA PHE A 202 -2.61 -28.33 14.21
C PHE A 202 -1.85 -28.56 12.88
N VAL A 203 -2.29 -27.92 11.80
CA VAL A 203 -1.66 -28.06 10.48
C VAL A 203 -0.21 -27.58 10.53
N LYS A 204 0.07 -26.41 11.13
CA LYS A 204 1.44 -25.87 11.25
C LYS A 204 2.39 -26.75 12.07
N ASN A 205 1.88 -27.45 13.10
CA ASN A 205 2.71 -28.28 13.98
C ASN A 205 2.99 -29.69 13.43
N HIS A 206 2.09 -30.24 12.61
CA HIS A 206 2.11 -31.67 12.25
C HIS A 206 2.21 -31.95 10.75
N ILE A 207 2.13 -30.92 9.90
CA ILE A 207 2.08 -31.08 8.44
C ILE A 207 3.11 -30.14 7.82
N SER A 208 4.18 -30.71 7.26
CA SER A 208 5.19 -29.96 6.49
C SER A 208 4.53 -29.26 5.29
N GLU A 209 5.06 -28.10 4.88
CA GLU A 209 4.55 -27.35 3.71
C GLU A 209 4.65 -28.18 2.42
N ASP A 210 5.65 -29.06 2.35
CA ASP A 210 5.79 -30.07 1.30
C ASP A 210 4.85 -31.25 1.60
N LEU A 211 3.84 -31.43 0.74
CA LEU A 211 2.73 -32.40 0.80
C LEU A 211 3.10 -33.90 0.97
N ILE A 212 4.36 -34.24 1.27
CA ILE A 212 4.92 -35.60 1.09
C ILE A 212 5.50 -36.17 2.39
N SER A 213 5.77 -35.36 3.43
CA SER A 213 6.29 -35.88 4.70
C SER A 213 5.52 -35.36 5.91
N TYR A 214 4.79 -36.28 6.56
CA TYR A 214 4.38 -36.09 7.95
C TYR A 214 5.64 -36.22 8.81
N THR A 215 5.97 -35.19 9.59
CA THR A 215 7.15 -35.18 10.45
C THR A 215 7.05 -36.29 11.51
N GLU A 216 5.84 -36.45 12.07
CA GLU A 216 5.37 -37.60 12.87
C GLU A 216 3.85 -37.72 12.68
N CYS A 217 3.29 -38.93 12.58
CA CYS A 217 1.82 -39.10 12.50
C CYS A 217 1.21 -38.77 13.87
N PRO A 218 0.36 -37.73 14.00
CA PRO A 218 -0.20 -37.34 15.29
C PRO A 218 -1.13 -38.41 15.85
N ASN A 219 -1.26 -38.47 17.17
CA ASN A 219 -2.14 -39.43 17.82
C ASN A 219 -3.60 -38.99 17.65
N ILE A 220 -4.54 -39.94 17.65
CA ILE A 220 -5.98 -39.65 17.56
C ILE A 220 -6.45 -38.66 18.64
N ALA A 221 -5.84 -38.71 19.82
CA ALA A 221 -6.13 -37.82 20.95
C ALA A 221 -5.84 -36.34 20.64
N ASP A 222 -4.89 -36.06 19.75
CA ASP A 222 -4.49 -34.70 19.37
C ASP A 222 -5.40 -34.14 18.27
N VAL A 223 -5.88 -35.03 17.38
CA VAL A 223 -6.69 -34.67 16.20
C VAL A 223 -8.19 -34.59 16.52
N GLU A 224 -8.68 -35.47 17.40
CA GLU A 224 -10.09 -35.57 17.74
C GLU A 224 -10.70 -34.25 18.24
N PRO A 225 -10.06 -33.46 19.14
CA PRO A 225 -10.59 -32.18 19.59
C PRO A 225 -10.71 -31.17 18.43
N VAL A 226 -9.73 -31.14 17.53
CA VAL A 226 -9.69 -30.21 16.39
C VAL A 226 -10.83 -30.51 15.43
N VAL A 227 -11.02 -31.79 15.06
CA VAL A 227 -12.10 -32.22 14.15
C VAL A 227 -13.48 -31.92 14.76
N LYS A 228 -13.70 -32.27 16.04
CA LYS A 228 -14.97 -32.04 16.71
C LYS A 228 -15.29 -30.54 16.85
N ASN A 229 -14.30 -29.73 17.22
CA ASN A 229 -14.48 -28.28 17.38
C ASN A 229 -14.79 -27.63 16.02
N PHE A 230 -14.05 -27.99 14.96
CA PHE A 230 -14.33 -27.51 13.62
C PHE A 230 -15.76 -27.85 13.18
N ALA A 231 -16.18 -29.10 13.33
CA ALA A 231 -17.50 -29.58 12.92
C ALA A 231 -18.66 -28.77 13.52
N VAL A 232 -18.50 -28.32 14.77
CA VAL A 232 -19.51 -27.55 15.49
C VAL A 232 -19.51 -26.07 15.10
N LYS A 233 -18.33 -25.45 14.93
CA LYS A 233 -18.21 -23.99 14.84
C LYS A 233 -18.04 -23.43 13.44
N TRP A 234 -17.64 -24.24 12.45
CA TRP A 234 -17.15 -23.73 11.16
C TRP A 234 -18.12 -22.79 10.43
N ARG A 235 -19.44 -23.06 10.44
CA ARG A 235 -20.43 -22.20 9.78
C ARG A 235 -20.54 -20.84 10.43
N THR A 236 -20.67 -20.82 11.77
CA THR A 236 -20.78 -19.58 12.54
C THR A 236 -19.48 -18.79 12.45
N ALA A 237 -18.32 -19.45 12.51
CA ALA A 237 -17.02 -18.81 12.32
C ALA A 237 -16.88 -18.17 10.93
N LEU A 238 -17.31 -18.86 9.86
CA LEU A 238 -17.32 -18.31 8.50
C LEU A 238 -18.23 -17.08 8.38
N GLU A 239 -19.42 -17.10 8.99
CA GLU A 239 -20.35 -15.98 8.97
C GLU A 239 -19.78 -14.75 9.70
N LEU A 240 -19.21 -14.94 10.89
CA LEU A 240 -18.56 -13.87 11.65
C LEU A 240 -17.35 -13.30 10.90
N MET A 241 -16.49 -14.16 10.36
CA MET A 241 -15.33 -13.76 9.56
C MET A 241 -15.75 -12.97 8.33
N HIS A 242 -16.81 -13.39 7.63
CA HIS A 242 -17.38 -12.63 6.52
C HIS A 242 -17.81 -11.23 6.95
N ASN A 243 -18.69 -11.15 7.97
CA ASN A 243 -19.22 -9.87 8.45
C ASN A 243 -18.12 -8.92 8.93
N GLU A 244 -17.07 -9.45 9.56
CA GLU A 244 -15.90 -8.65 9.94
C GLU A 244 -15.19 -8.08 8.70
N VAL A 245 -14.86 -8.90 7.70
CA VAL A 245 -14.15 -8.41 6.51
C VAL A 245 -14.97 -7.36 5.76
N VAL A 246 -16.30 -7.53 5.67
CA VAL A 246 -17.20 -6.56 5.03
C VAL A 246 -17.21 -5.22 5.76
N THR A 247 -17.16 -5.22 7.10
CA THR A 247 -17.21 -4.00 7.91
C THR A 247 -15.86 -3.29 8.01
N CYS A 248 -14.76 -4.04 7.94
CA CYS A 248 -13.41 -3.53 8.15
C CYS A 248 -12.72 -2.98 6.89
N CYS A 249 -13.17 -3.38 5.70
CA CYS A 249 -12.54 -2.98 4.45
C CYS A 249 -13.13 -1.68 3.92
N SER A 250 -12.26 -0.71 3.59
CA SER A 250 -12.68 0.57 3.00
C SER A 250 -13.19 0.42 1.57
N ASN A 251 -12.71 -0.63 0.88
CA ASN A 251 -13.03 -0.95 -0.49
C ASN A 251 -13.51 -2.40 -0.58
N PHE A 252 -14.64 -2.54 -1.26
CA PHE A 252 -15.31 -3.80 -1.53
C PHE A 252 -14.43 -4.80 -2.30
N VAL A 253 -13.63 -4.32 -3.27
CA VAL A 253 -12.74 -5.19 -4.07
C VAL A 253 -11.67 -5.82 -3.19
N SER A 254 -11.11 -5.05 -2.26
CA SER A 254 -10.09 -5.52 -1.31
C SER A 254 -10.68 -6.51 -0.30
N GLY A 255 -11.91 -6.27 0.18
CA GLY A 255 -12.64 -7.21 1.04
C GLY A 255 -12.91 -8.56 0.37
N MET A 256 -13.30 -8.56 -0.91
CA MET A 256 -13.48 -9.79 -1.67
C MET A 256 -12.17 -10.56 -1.88
N ALA A 257 -11.07 -9.86 -2.16
CA ALA A 257 -9.75 -10.48 -2.30
C ALA A 257 -9.29 -11.15 -1.00
N ILE A 258 -9.46 -10.48 0.14
CA ILE A 258 -9.15 -11.01 1.47
C ILE A 258 -9.98 -12.26 1.75
N LEU A 259 -11.31 -12.21 1.55
CA LEU A 259 -12.17 -13.37 1.80
C LEU A 259 -11.82 -14.54 0.89
N LYS A 260 -11.56 -14.30 -0.40
CA LYS A 260 -11.16 -15.35 -1.33
C LYS A 260 -9.85 -16.01 -0.90
N ALA A 261 -8.86 -15.22 -0.49
CA ALA A 261 -7.59 -15.75 0.01
C ALA A 261 -7.77 -16.56 1.29
N ALA A 262 -8.49 -16.02 2.28
CA ALA A 262 -8.77 -16.70 3.54
C ALA A 262 -9.54 -18.01 3.34
N MET A 263 -10.56 -18.00 2.48
CA MET A 263 -11.36 -19.18 2.16
C MET A 263 -10.56 -20.25 1.42
N ALA A 264 -9.66 -19.85 0.52
CA ALA A 264 -8.78 -20.78 -0.17
C ALA A 264 -7.79 -21.46 0.79
N GLN A 265 -7.17 -20.67 1.67
CA GLN A 265 -6.24 -21.18 2.68
C GLN A 265 -6.94 -22.08 3.70
N LEU A 266 -8.10 -21.68 4.21
CA LEU A 266 -8.93 -22.50 5.10
C LEU A 266 -9.27 -23.87 4.48
N LEU A 267 -9.65 -23.88 3.20
CA LEU A 267 -9.99 -25.13 2.51
C LEU A 267 -8.76 -26.03 2.37
N ASN A 268 -7.59 -25.46 2.06
CA ASN A 268 -6.34 -26.20 1.97
C ASN A 268 -5.94 -26.80 3.33
N ASP A 269 -6.00 -26.01 4.40
CA ASP A 269 -5.68 -26.46 5.75
C ASP A 269 -6.65 -27.54 6.23
N TYR A 270 -7.95 -27.39 5.94
CA TYR A 270 -8.94 -28.41 6.25
C TYR A 270 -8.73 -29.71 5.45
N ASN A 271 -8.36 -29.61 4.17
CA ASN A 271 -8.03 -30.78 3.37
C ASN A 271 -6.83 -31.54 3.96
N ARG A 272 -5.80 -30.81 4.40
CA ARG A 272 -4.62 -31.38 5.08
C ARG A 272 -5.02 -32.09 6.37
N LEU A 273 -5.89 -31.50 7.19
CA LEU A 273 -6.45 -32.16 8.37
C LEU A 273 -7.21 -33.45 7.98
N SER A 274 -8.08 -33.39 6.97
CA SER A 274 -8.88 -34.53 6.55
C SER A 274 -8.03 -35.68 6.00
N GLU A 275 -6.96 -35.40 5.27
CA GLU A 275 -6.01 -36.43 4.81
C GLU A 275 -5.22 -37.02 5.98
N CYS A 276 -4.80 -36.18 6.94
CA CYS A 276 -4.12 -36.65 8.15
C CYS A 276 -4.99 -37.66 8.93
N VAL A 277 -6.28 -37.37 9.12
CA VAL A 277 -7.23 -38.29 9.80
C VAL A 277 -7.30 -39.66 9.14
N LYS A 278 -7.18 -39.73 7.80
CA LYS A 278 -7.21 -41.02 7.06
C LYS A 278 -5.97 -41.86 7.30
N MET A 279 -4.84 -41.24 7.61
CA MET A 279 -3.55 -41.91 7.83
C MET A 279 -3.38 -42.43 9.26
N ILE A 280 -4.14 -41.92 10.23
CA ILE A 280 -4.02 -42.25 11.65
C ILE A 280 -4.73 -43.58 11.98
N PRO A 281 -4.08 -44.53 12.66
CA PRO A 281 -4.74 -45.73 13.18
C PRO A 281 -5.91 -45.38 14.10
N GLY A 282 -7.12 -45.83 13.76
CA GLY A 282 -8.36 -45.51 14.50
C GLY A 282 -9.06 -44.22 14.09
N GLY A 283 -8.48 -43.44 13.16
CA GLY A 283 -9.06 -42.17 12.66
C GLY A 283 -10.42 -42.31 11.98
N SER A 284 -10.77 -43.52 11.50
CA SER A 284 -12.09 -43.82 10.93
C SER A 284 -13.26 -43.56 11.89
N SER A 285 -13.02 -43.59 13.20
CA SER A 285 -13.99 -43.20 14.23
C SER A 285 -14.40 -41.72 14.15
N LEU A 286 -13.52 -40.86 13.63
CA LEU A 286 -13.74 -39.42 13.48
C LEU A 286 -14.49 -39.05 12.19
N ASN A 287 -14.66 -39.99 11.25
CA ASN A 287 -15.33 -39.73 9.96
C ASN A 287 -16.75 -39.17 10.11
N ARG A 288 -17.45 -39.46 11.21
CA ARG A 288 -18.78 -38.92 11.51
C ARG A 288 -18.77 -37.42 11.81
N ASN A 289 -17.64 -36.90 12.28
CA ASN A 289 -17.45 -35.49 12.61
C ASN A 289 -16.75 -34.72 11.48
N LEU A 290 -16.21 -35.40 10.46
CA LEU A 290 -15.65 -34.72 9.30
C LEU A 290 -16.76 -34.05 8.49
N VAL A 291 -16.63 -32.74 8.32
CA VAL A 291 -17.44 -31.96 7.39
C VAL A 291 -16.97 -32.26 5.96
N SER A 292 -17.91 -32.43 5.03
CA SER A 292 -17.52 -32.65 3.64
C SER A 292 -16.91 -31.37 3.03
N ILE A 293 -15.84 -31.54 2.26
CA ILE A 293 -15.16 -30.46 1.52
C ILE A 293 -16.16 -29.74 0.59
N THR A 294 -17.11 -30.48 0.03
CA THR A 294 -18.18 -29.94 -0.82
C THR A 294 -19.14 -29.04 -0.06
N SER A 295 -19.50 -29.39 1.19
CA SER A 295 -20.31 -28.52 2.05
C SER A 295 -19.59 -27.23 2.42
N ILE A 296 -18.30 -27.30 2.77
CA ILE A 296 -17.49 -26.11 3.07
C ILE A 296 -17.39 -25.21 1.82
N SER A 297 -17.09 -25.81 0.66
CA SER A 297 -17.01 -25.09 -0.61
C SER A 297 -18.33 -24.43 -1.02
N TYR A 298 -19.46 -25.09 -0.77
CA TYR A 298 -20.78 -24.52 -1.05
C TYR A 298 -21.06 -23.28 -0.19
N GLU A 299 -20.76 -23.36 1.11
CA GLU A 299 -20.96 -22.24 2.04
C GLU A 299 -20.03 -21.06 1.70
N ILE A 300 -18.76 -21.34 1.41
CA ILE A 300 -17.78 -20.34 0.92
C ILE A 300 -18.31 -19.59 -0.32
N ARG A 301 -18.89 -20.32 -1.28
CA ARG A 301 -19.45 -19.72 -2.51
C ARG A 301 -20.64 -18.80 -2.24
N LYS A 302 -21.41 -19.03 -1.18
CA LYS A 302 -22.51 -18.13 -0.79
C LYS A 302 -21.95 -16.76 -0.45
N TYR A 303 -20.94 -16.70 0.40
CA TYR A 303 -20.32 -15.44 0.82
C TYR A 303 -19.56 -14.73 -0.31
N SER A 304 -18.95 -15.48 -1.23
CA SER A 304 -18.32 -14.90 -2.43
C SER A 304 -19.31 -14.28 -3.43
N ARG A 305 -20.60 -14.61 -3.35
CA ARG A 305 -21.67 -14.07 -4.23
C ARG A 305 -22.47 -12.94 -3.60
N THR A 306 -22.41 -12.82 -2.28
CA THR A 306 -23.24 -11.87 -1.50
C THR A 306 -22.51 -10.57 -1.21
N LEU A 307 -21.19 -10.55 -1.48
CA LEU A 307 -20.45 -9.33 -1.73
C LEU A 307 -20.65 -8.97 -3.19
#